data_AF-A0A949E4E6-F1
#
_entry.id   AF-A0A949E4E6-F1
#
_cell.length_a   1.000
_cell.length_b   1.000
_cell.length_c   1.000
_cell.angle_alpha   90.00
_cell.angle_beta   90.00
_cell.angle_gamma   90.00
#
_symmetry.space_group_name_H-M   'P 1'
#
loop_
_entity.id
_entity.type
_entity.pdbx_description
1 polymer ?
#
loop_
_entity_poly.entity_id
_entity_poly.type
_entity_poly.pdbx_seq_one_letter_code
_entity_poly.pdbx_strand_id
1 'polypeptide(L)'
;MLQERISKVFEQTEFLVEKQKELLTVVDKIYTGLLNLISSKIKEESDFDIVEDLKAIEKNISEHYKNLNSDIKEDINFLDEQFKSISEIKNIKDDKKAEELLNMIVDQDDELVDTQEFKNQVATDLTNSLKELQIMSEDLANAINEGKAKELRLMLEAVQEHNHDLDEDGCDSDSCSSCSGCSHNEDVDLFELLKDKENK
;
A
#
# COMPACT_ATOMS: atom_id res chain seq x y z
N MET A 1 2.02 33.56 9.94
CA MET A 1 3.20 32.71 9.69
C MET A 1 3.16 31.45 10.55
N LEU A 2 3.63 31.42 11.81
CA LEU A 2 3.66 30.19 12.61
C LEU A 2 2.27 29.57 12.86
N GLN A 3 1.30 30.36 13.35
CA GLN A 3 -0.05 29.86 13.65
C GLN A 3 -0.80 29.36 12.41
N GLU A 4 -0.53 29.96 11.24
CA GLU A 4 -1.06 29.48 9.96
C GLU A 4 -0.39 28.17 9.55
N ARG A 5 0.94 28.04 9.72
CA ARG A 5 1.68 26.80 9.47
C ARG A 5 1.16 25.67 10.36
N ILE A 6 1.04 25.89 11.67
CA ILE A 6 0.46 24.92 12.62
C ILE A 6 -0.94 24.51 12.18
N SER A 7 -1.79 25.46 11.80
CA SER A 7 -3.16 25.16 11.37
C SER A 7 -3.20 24.33 10.09
N LYS A 8 -2.33 24.64 9.11
CA LYS A 8 -2.19 23.83 7.88
C LYS A 8 -1.77 22.39 8.18
N VAL A 9 -0.69 22.20 8.95
CA VAL A 9 -0.21 20.85 9.31
C VAL A 9 -1.30 20.10 10.07
N PHE A 10 -1.95 20.75 11.04
CA PHE A 10 -3.06 20.15 11.79
C PHE A 10 -4.17 19.63 10.87
N GLU A 11 -4.66 20.48 9.95
CA GLU A 11 -5.74 20.12 9.02
C GLU A 11 -5.33 19.05 7.99
N GLN A 12 -4.09 19.08 7.53
CA GLN A 12 -3.55 18.08 6.60
C GLN A 12 -3.38 16.72 7.28
N THR A 13 -2.84 16.69 8.51
CA THR A 13 -2.70 15.46 9.29
C THR A 13 -4.05 14.87 9.68
N GLU A 14 -5.02 15.69 10.09
CA GLU A 14 -6.39 15.25 10.36
C GLU A 14 -7.00 14.55 9.14
N PHE A 15 -6.83 15.15 7.96
CA PHE A 15 -7.32 14.60 6.71
C PHE A 15 -6.63 13.28 6.33
N LEU A 16 -5.31 13.17 6.51
CA LEU A 16 -4.59 11.92 6.26
C LEU A 16 -5.09 10.79 7.17
N VAL A 17 -5.32 11.07 8.45
CA VAL A 17 -5.88 10.10 9.40
C VAL A 17 -7.25 9.60 8.93
N GLU A 18 -8.13 10.51 8.51
CA GLU A 18 -9.44 10.16 7.96
C GLU A 18 -9.30 9.25 6.73
N LYS A 19 -8.42 9.60 5.79
CA LYS A 19 -8.20 8.84 4.56
C LYS A 19 -7.58 7.46 4.79
N GLN A 20 -6.68 7.32 5.75
CA GLN A 20 -6.15 6.01 6.12
C GLN A 20 -7.21 5.11 6.76
N LYS A 21 -8.12 5.68 7.57
CA LYS A 21 -9.25 4.95 8.15
C LYS A 21 -10.27 4.51 7.08
N GLU A 22 -10.52 5.37 6.09
CA GLU A 22 -11.32 5.01 4.91
C GLU A 22 -10.66 3.88 4.11
N LEU A 23 -9.36 3.99 3.80
CA LEU A 23 -8.58 2.99 3.10
C LEU A 23 -8.68 1.62 3.80
N LEU A 24 -8.46 1.58 5.11
CA LEU A 24 -8.57 0.37 5.91
C LEU A 24 -9.93 -0.33 5.72
N THR A 25 -11.01 0.45 5.72
CA THR A 25 -12.39 -0.06 5.56
C THR A 25 -12.62 -0.63 4.16
N VAL A 26 -12.09 0.04 3.13
CA VAL A 26 -12.25 -0.42 1.74
C VAL A 26 -11.42 -1.68 1.48
N VAL A 27 -10.16 -1.71 1.94
CA VAL A 27 -9.27 -2.88 1.85
C VAL A 27 -9.92 -4.07 2.55
N ASP A 28 -10.42 -3.88 3.79
CA ASP A 28 -11.12 -4.94 4.52
C ASP A 28 -12.27 -5.54 3.72
N LYS A 29 -13.10 -4.68 3.11
CA LYS A 29 -14.23 -5.12 2.29
C LYS A 29 -13.80 -5.91 1.06
N ILE A 30 -12.77 -5.46 0.35
CA ILE A 30 -12.25 -6.12 -0.87
C ILE A 30 -11.73 -7.51 -0.52
N TYR A 31 -10.80 -7.61 0.42
CA TYR A 31 -10.16 -8.89 0.77
C TYR A 31 -11.14 -9.85 1.43
N THR A 32 -12.04 -9.37 2.30
CA THR A 32 -13.09 -10.22 2.88
C THR A 32 -14.03 -10.75 1.80
N GLY A 33 -14.37 -9.95 0.79
CA GLY A 33 -15.16 -10.40 -0.37
C GLY A 33 -14.48 -11.53 -1.14
N LEU A 34 -13.19 -11.35 -1.44
CA LEU A 34 -12.39 -12.34 -2.17
C LEU A 34 -12.19 -13.64 -1.38
N LEU A 35 -11.85 -13.54 -0.08
CA LEU A 35 -11.70 -14.70 0.79
C LEU A 35 -13.01 -15.48 0.93
N ASN A 36 -14.15 -14.80 1.06
CA ASN A 36 -15.46 -15.45 1.11
C ASN A 36 -15.78 -16.20 -0.19
N LEU A 37 -15.41 -15.64 -1.35
CA LEU A 37 -15.57 -16.31 -2.64
C LEU A 37 -14.75 -17.61 -2.69
N ILE A 38 -13.47 -17.55 -2.32
CA ILE A 38 -12.57 -18.72 -2.30
C ILE A 38 -13.11 -19.79 -1.35
N SER A 39 -13.47 -19.39 -0.13
CA SER A 39 -14.09 -20.26 0.88
C SER A 39 -15.40 -20.90 0.39
N SER A 40 -16.20 -20.22 -0.45
CA SER A 40 -17.39 -20.82 -1.07
C SER A 40 -17.01 -21.86 -2.11
N LYS A 41 -16.04 -21.54 -2.98
CA LYS A 41 -15.56 -22.45 -4.03
C LYS A 41 -14.96 -23.72 -3.46
N ILE A 42 -14.17 -23.63 -2.40
CA ILE A 42 -13.61 -24.80 -1.68
C ILE A 42 -14.72 -25.75 -1.20
N LYS A 43 -15.88 -25.23 -0.78
CA LYS A 43 -16.99 -26.05 -0.28
C LYS A 43 -17.81 -26.71 -1.39
N GLU A 44 -17.83 -26.10 -2.57
CA GLU A 44 -18.58 -26.56 -3.74
C GLU A 44 -17.76 -27.53 -4.60
N GLU A 45 -16.43 -27.43 -4.55
CA GLU A 45 -15.52 -28.22 -5.35
C GLU A 45 -15.31 -29.64 -4.77
N SER A 46 -15.22 -30.61 -5.67
CA SER A 46 -15.03 -32.03 -5.34
C SER A 46 -13.67 -32.57 -5.80
N ASP A 47 -13.03 -31.90 -6.76
CA ASP A 47 -11.68 -32.23 -7.18
C ASP A 47 -10.66 -31.83 -6.11
N PHE A 48 -9.91 -32.82 -5.61
CA PHE A 48 -8.92 -32.63 -4.56
C PHE A 48 -7.81 -31.65 -4.96
N ASP A 49 -7.32 -31.74 -6.21
CA ASP A 49 -6.19 -30.92 -6.66
C ASP A 49 -6.63 -29.45 -6.77
N ILE A 50 -7.84 -29.20 -7.27
CA ILE A 50 -8.42 -27.84 -7.33
C ILE A 50 -8.65 -27.28 -5.92
N VAL A 51 -9.12 -28.11 -4.99
CA VAL A 51 -9.30 -27.69 -3.58
C VAL A 51 -7.98 -27.30 -2.94
N GLU A 52 -6.90 -28.05 -3.18
CA GLU A 52 -5.57 -27.71 -2.66
C GLU A 52 -5.03 -26.41 -3.27
N ASP A 53 -5.23 -26.19 -4.58
CA ASP A 53 -4.87 -24.93 -5.23
C ASP A 53 -5.65 -23.73 -4.65
N LEU A 54 -6.96 -23.87 -4.44
CA LEU A 54 -7.79 -22.84 -3.81
C LEU A 54 -7.38 -22.53 -2.37
N LYS A 55 -6.98 -23.54 -1.58
CA LYS A 55 -6.46 -23.32 -0.22
C LYS A 55 -5.13 -22.59 -0.21
N ALA A 56 -4.24 -22.88 -1.16
CA ALA A 56 -2.98 -22.17 -1.31
C ALA A 56 -3.23 -20.68 -1.63
N ILE A 57 -4.16 -20.41 -2.55
CA ILE A 57 -4.61 -19.05 -2.90
C ILE A 57 -5.23 -18.35 -1.69
N GLU A 58 -6.13 -19.02 -0.95
CA GLU A 58 -6.75 -18.50 0.29
C GLU A 58 -5.69 -18.09 1.30
N LYS A 59 -4.69 -18.95 1.51
CA LYS A 59 -3.58 -18.68 2.43
C LYS A 59 -2.79 -17.44 2.00
N ASN A 60 -2.35 -17.39 0.74
CA ASN A 60 -1.54 -16.27 0.23
C ASN A 60 -2.29 -14.93 0.32
N ILE A 61 -3.57 -14.91 -0.05
CA ILE A 61 -4.42 -13.71 0.03
C ILE A 61 -4.64 -13.33 1.50
N SER A 62 -4.87 -14.29 2.39
CA SER A 62 -5.06 -14.03 3.82
C SER A 62 -3.82 -13.46 4.49
N GLU A 63 -2.64 -13.99 4.18
CA GLU A 63 -1.36 -13.48 4.70
C GLU A 63 -1.08 -12.06 4.20
N HIS A 64 -1.24 -11.82 2.90
CA HIS A 64 -1.05 -10.50 2.32
C HIS A 64 -2.05 -9.47 2.89
N TYR A 65 -3.33 -9.84 3.01
CA TYR A 65 -4.34 -9.01 3.65
C TYR A 65 -3.98 -8.66 5.09
N LYS A 66 -3.50 -9.64 5.88
CA LYS A 66 -3.13 -9.43 7.27
C LYS A 66 -1.96 -8.44 7.39
N ASN A 67 -0.94 -8.57 6.54
CA ASN A 67 0.22 -7.67 6.53
C ASN A 67 -0.21 -6.25 6.17
N LEU A 68 -0.90 -6.08 5.03
CA LEU A 68 -1.38 -4.77 4.58
C LEU A 68 -2.28 -4.09 5.64
N ASN A 69 -3.16 -4.85 6.29
CA ASN A 69 -4.03 -4.33 7.35
C ASN A 69 -3.23 -3.91 8.60
N SER A 70 -2.14 -4.63 8.94
CA SER A 70 -1.23 -4.24 10.01
C SER A 70 -0.53 -2.92 9.67
N ASP A 71 0.02 -2.81 8.47
CA ASP A 71 0.75 -1.64 8.01
C ASP A 71 -0.14 -0.38 8.03
N ILE A 72 -1.36 -0.47 7.47
CA ILE A 72 -2.32 0.64 7.51
C ILE A 72 -2.68 1.02 8.95
N LYS A 73 -2.81 0.06 9.87
CA LYS A 73 -3.09 0.35 11.29
C LYS A 73 -1.93 1.02 11.98
N GLU A 74 -0.70 0.61 11.68
CA GLU A 74 0.51 1.24 12.19
C GLU A 74 0.60 2.69 11.71
N ASP A 75 0.34 2.94 10.42
CA ASP A 75 0.25 4.29 9.85
C ASP A 75 -0.82 5.15 10.52
N ILE A 76 -2.02 4.60 10.73
CA ILE A 76 -3.10 5.30 11.44
C ILE A 76 -2.66 5.69 12.85
N ASN A 77 -2.04 4.76 13.59
CA ASN A 77 -1.60 5.02 14.96
C ASN A 77 -0.51 6.10 14.98
N PHE A 78 0.47 6.00 14.09
CA PHE A 78 1.52 7.01 13.94
C PHE A 78 0.93 8.39 13.65
N LEU A 79 0.02 8.50 12.67
CA LEU A 79 -0.62 9.77 12.32
C LEU A 79 -1.53 10.30 13.43
N ASP A 80 -2.24 9.44 14.17
CA ASP A 80 -3.04 9.85 15.33
C ASP A 80 -2.16 10.39 16.46
N GLU A 81 -0.93 9.87 16.65
CA GLU A 81 0.06 10.41 17.60
C GLU A 81 0.61 11.77 17.14
N GLN A 82 0.93 11.92 15.86
CA GLN A 82 1.35 13.20 15.30
C GLN A 82 0.23 14.24 15.43
N PHE A 83 -1.01 13.87 15.11
CA PHE A 83 -2.18 14.74 15.23
C PHE A 83 -2.36 15.27 16.66
N LYS A 84 -2.25 14.39 17.66
CA LYS A 84 -2.32 14.79 19.08
C LYS A 84 -1.19 15.75 19.43
N SER A 85 0.03 15.46 19.01
CA SER A 85 1.20 16.32 19.26
C SER A 85 1.02 17.71 18.65
N ILE A 86 0.54 17.80 17.40
CA ILE A 86 0.24 19.08 16.73
C ILE A 86 -0.89 19.83 17.44
N SER A 87 -1.93 19.11 17.90
CA SER A 87 -3.02 19.68 18.69
C SER A 87 -2.52 20.30 20.00
N GLU A 88 -1.58 19.63 20.69
CA GLU A 88 -0.95 20.17 21.89
C GLU A 88 -0.11 21.41 21.56
N ILE A 89 0.70 21.38 20.50
CA ILE A 89 1.51 22.51 20.04
C ILE A 89 0.65 23.73 19.73
N LYS A 90 -0.49 23.54 19.06
CA LYS A 90 -1.46 24.60 18.74
C LYS A 90 -1.97 25.36 19.96
N ASN A 91 -1.96 24.73 21.13
CA ASN A 91 -2.43 25.32 22.40
C ASN A 91 -1.29 25.96 23.22
N ILE A 92 -0.04 25.89 22.77
CA ILE A 92 1.11 26.50 23.44
C ILE A 92 1.07 28.02 23.22
N LYS A 93 1.19 28.79 24.30
CA LYS A 93 1.20 30.26 24.26
C LYS A 93 2.57 30.87 23.91
N ASP A 94 3.65 30.11 24.10
CA ASP A 94 5.00 30.52 23.79
C ASP A 94 5.33 30.16 22.34
N ASP A 95 5.32 31.17 21.46
CA ASP A 95 5.51 30.98 20.02
C ASP A 95 6.86 30.33 19.69
N LYS A 96 7.94 30.64 20.42
CA LYS A 96 9.26 30.03 20.15
C LYS A 96 9.25 28.54 20.44
N LYS A 97 8.66 28.18 21.58
CA LYS A 97 8.52 26.78 21.97
C LYS A 97 7.60 26.01 21.01
N ALA A 98 6.51 26.63 20.56
CA ALA A 98 5.61 26.03 19.59
C ALA A 98 6.30 25.80 18.23
N GLU A 99 7.12 26.75 17.80
CA GLU A 99 7.92 26.64 16.57
C GLU A 99 8.97 25.53 16.64
N GLU A 100 9.74 25.46 17.74
CA GLU A 100 10.73 24.40 17.96
C GLU A 100 10.09 23.01 17.92
N LEU A 101 8.95 22.83 18.60
CA LEU A 101 8.24 21.56 18.63
C LEU A 101 7.61 21.20 17.27
N LEU A 102 7.08 22.19 16.55
CA LEU A 102 6.56 21.96 15.19
C LEU A 102 7.68 21.52 14.24
N ASN A 103 8.85 22.12 14.35
CA ASN A 103 10.02 21.80 13.52
C ASN A 103 10.59 20.39 13.79
N MET A 104 10.21 19.75 14.90
CA MET A 104 10.53 18.33 15.15
C MET A 104 9.59 17.37 14.42
N ILE A 105 8.43 17.86 13.96
CA ILE A 105 7.41 17.06 13.27
C ILE A 105 7.46 17.32 11.76
N VAL A 106 7.66 18.57 11.36
CA VAL A 106 7.73 18.99 9.96
C VAL A 106 8.96 19.86 9.77
N ASP A 107 9.81 19.48 8.82
CA ASP A 107 11.04 20.19 8.53
C ASP A 107 10.77 21.68 8.26
N GLN A 108 11.65 22.51 8.81
CA GLN A 108 11.50 23.97 8.76
C GLN A 108 11.58 24.51 7.33
N ASP A 109 12.34 23.82 6.48
CA ASP A 109 12.59 24.21 5.09
C ASP A 109 11.54 23.65 4.12
N ASP A 110 10.64 22.79 4.58
CA ASP A 110 9.56 22.25 3.76
C ASP A 110 8.47 23.30 3.53
N GLU A 111 8.31 23.69 2.26
CA GLU A 111 7.22 24.54 1.84
C GLU A 111 5.93 23.70 1.80
N LEU A 112 5.10 23.90 2.83
CA LEU A 112 3.79 23.26 2.91
C LEU A 112 2.92 23.71 1.74
N VAL A 113 2.53 22.72 0.93
CA VAL A 113 1.53 22.87 -0.13
C VAL A 113 0.24 23.45 0.45
N ASP A 114 -0.57 24.11 -0.38
CA ASP A 114 -1.89 24.57 0.03
C ASP A 114 -2.75 23.40 0.55
N THR A 115 -3.52 23.64 1.62
CA THR A 115 -4.34 22.59 2.25
C THR A 115 -5.34 21.99 1.27
N GLN A 116 -5.95 22.79 0.39
CA GLN A 116 -6.93 22.28 -0.56
C GLN A 116 -6.25 21.49 -1.68
N GLU A 117 -5.11 21.98 -2.16
CA GLU A 117 -4.30 21.27 -3.15
C GLU A 117 -3.84 19.90 -2.62
N PHE A 118 -3.29 19.88 -1.40
CA PHE A 118 -2.91 18.65 -0.71
C PHE A 118 -4.08 17.66 -0.59
N LYS A 119 -5.25 18.12 -0.13
CA LYS A 119 -6.44 17.28 0.00
C LYS A 119 -6.86 16.68 -1.34
N ASN A 120 -6.81 17.47 -2.41
CA ASN A 120 -7.17 17.02 -3.75
C ASN A 120 -6.17 15.99 -4.28
N GLN A 121 -4.87 16.20 -4.06
CA GLN A 121 -3.82 15.27 -4.46
C GLN A 121 -3.99 13.93 -3.75
N VAL A 122 -4.05 13.93 -2.41
CA VAL A 122 -4.23 12.71 -1.61
C VAL A 122 -5.52 11.98 -1.99
N ALA A 123 -6.63 12.70 -2.20
CA ALA A 123 -7.88 12.06 -2.62
C ALA A 123 -7.79 11.42 -4.01
N THR A 124 -7.06 12.05 -4.94
CA THR A 124 -6.85 11.55 -6.30
C THR A 124 -5.98 10.29 -6.27
N ASP A 125 -4.85 10.36 -5.57
CA ASP A 125 -3.91 9.25 -5.44
C ASP A 125 -4.59 8.04 -4.78
N LEU A 126 -5.31 8.28 -3.67
CA LEU A 126 -6.08 7.23 -3.01
C LEU A 126 -7.13 6.61 -3.94
N THR A 127 -7.85 7.43 -4.71
CA THR A 127 -8.88 6.93 -5.64
C THR A 127 -8.27 6.05 -6.73
N ASN A 128 -7.11 6.44 -7.27
CA ASN A 128 -6.41 5.68 -8.30
C ASN A 128 -5.93 4.34 -7.74
N SER A 129 -5.24 4.34 -6.61
CA SER A 129 -4.75 3.12 -5.96
C SER A 129 -5.88 2.17 -5.58
N LEU A 130 -7.00 2.70 -5.06
CA LEU A 130 -8.18 1.88 -4.73
C LEU A 130 -8.81 1.27 -5.98
N LYS A 131 -8.85 2.00 -7.08
CA LYS A 131 -9.39 1.50 -8.35
C LYS A 131 -8.51 0.37 -8.91
N GLU A 132 -7.19 0.52 -8.84
CA GLU A 132 -6.25 -0.52 -9.25
C GLU A 132 -6.40 -1.78 -8.39
N LEU A 133 -6.45 -1.62 -7.06
CA LEU A 133 -6.69 -2.73 -6.14
C LEU A 133 -8.02 -3.43 -6.42
N GLN A 134 -9.06 -2.67 -6.72
CA GLN A 134 -10.37 -3.24 -7.04
C GLN A 134 -10.34 -4.02 -8.35
N ILE A 135 -9.73 -3.49 -9.41
CA ILE A 135 -9.56 -4.20 -10.69
C ILE A 135 -8.78 -5.50 -10.46
N MET A 136 -7.67 -5.44 -9.73
CA MET A 136 -6.88 -6.63 -9.41
C MET A 136 -7.73 -7.67 -8.66
N SER A 137 -8.49 -7.24 -7.65
CA SER A 137 -9.36 -8.16 -6.91
C SER A 137 -10.48 -8.74 -7.75
N GLU A 138 -11.03 -7.98 -8.70
CA GLU A 138 -12.04 -8.46 -9.64
C GLU A 138 -11.44 -9.50 -10.61
N ASP A 139 -10.23 -9.28 -11.10
CA ASP A 139 -9.51 -10.24 -11.96
C ASP A 139 -9.22 -11.55 -11.22
N LEU A 140 -8.78 -11.47 -9.96
CA LEU A 140 -8.60 -12.64 -9.10
C LEU A 140 -9.92 -13.41 -8.93
N ALA A 141 -11.00 -12.70 -8.62
CA ALA A 141 -12.33 -13.29 -8.47
C ALA A 141 -12.83 -13.95 -9.76
N ASN A 142 -12.59 -13.33 -10.91
CA ASN A 142 -12.94 -13.87 -12.22
C ASN A 142 -12.15 -15.15 -12.53
N ALA A 143 -10.83 -15.14 -12.31
CA ALA A 143 -9.98 -16.32 -12.50
C ALA A 143 -10.44 -17.52 -11.63
N ILE A 144 -10.79 -17.26 -10.37
CA ILE A 144 -11.35 -18.28 -9.46
C ILE A 144 -12.68 -18.83 -10.02
N ASN A 145 -13.57 -17.96 -10.51
CA ASN A 145 -14.85 -18.38 -11.05
C ASN A 145 -14.74 -19.14 -12.38
N GLU A 146 -13.71 -18.85 -13.17
CA GLU A 146 -13.39 -19.53 -14.43
C GLU A 146 -12.66 -20.87 -14.24
N GLY A 147 -12.37 -21.26 -12.99
CA GLY A 147 -11.70 -22.52 -12.68
C GLY A 147 -10.18 -22.50 -12.95
N LYS A 148 -9.59 -21.32 -13.06
CA LYS A 148 -8.15 -21.11 -13.31
C LYS A 148 -7.32 -21.08 -12.02
N ALA A 149 -7.69 -21.92 -11.05
CA ALA A 149 -7.09 -21.90 -9.71
C ALA A 149 -5.59 -22.21 -9.77
N LYS A 150 -5.19 -23.17 -10.60
CA LYS A 150 -3.79 -23.56 -10.75
C LYS A 150 -2.93 -22.44 -11.32
N GLU A 151 -3.37 -21.80 -12.40
CA GLU A 151 -2.67 -20.68 -13.02
C GLU A 151 -2.56 -19.51 -12.05
N LEU A 152 -3.64 -19.22 -11.32
CA LEU A 152 -3.65 -18.15 -10.35
C LEU A 152 -2.68 -18.42 -9.18
N ARG A 153 -2.65 -19.65 -8.68
CA ARG A 153 -1.70 -20.06 -7.64
C ARG A 153 -0.26 -19.84 -8.10
N LEU A 154 0.11 -20.32 -9.29
CA LEU A 154 1.46 -20.17 -9.82
C LEU A 154 1.85 -18.69 -10.00
N MET A 155 0.90 -17.84 -10.40
CA MET A 155 1.11 -16.39 -10.47
C MET A 155 1.42 -15.81 -9.09
N LEU A 156 0.63 -16.16 -8.07
CA LEU A 156 0.82 -15.65 -6.71
C LEU A 156 2.13 -16.15 -6.07
N GLU A 157 2.52 -17.40 -6.32
CA GLU A 157 3.79 -17.97 -5.87
C GLU A 157 4.97 -17.26 -6.54
N ALA A 158 4.92 -16.99 -7.85
CA ALA A 158 5.98 -16.28 -8.56
C ALA A 158 6.18 -14.84 -8.02
N VAL A 159 5.10 -14.15 -7.65
CA VAL A 159 5.18 -12.82 -7.02
C VAL A 159 5.83 -12.90 -5.63
N GLN A 160 5.56 -13.96 -4.86
CA GLN A 160 6.19 -14.15 -3.55
C GLN A 160 7.67 -14.49 -3.65
N GLU A 161 8.07 -15.34 -4.60
CA GLU A 161 9.48 -15.69 -4.83
C GLU A 161 10.29 -14.46 -5.26
N HIS A 162 9.75 -13.61 -6.13
CA HIS A 162 10.41 -12.36 -6.52
C HIS A 162 10.57 -11.34 -5.39
N ASN A 163 9.70 -11.37 -4.38
CA ASN A 163 9.87 -10.52 -3.18
C ASN A 163 10.92 -11.04 -2.21
N HIS A 164 11.28 -12.34 -2.28
CA HIS A 164 12.36 -12.91 -1.48
C HIS A 164 13.74 -12.74 -2.10
N ASP A 165 13.83 -12.60 -3.43
CA ASP A 165 15.10 -12.38 -4.15
C ASP A 165 15.60 -10.92 -4.10
N LEU A 166 14.83 -9.98 -3.54
CA LEU A 166 15.25 -8.57 -3.40
C LEU A 166 15.90 -8.23 -2.04
N ASP A 167 15.91 -9.18 -1.10
CA ASP A 167 16.47 -9.00 0.25
C ASP A 167 17.78 -9.79 0.50
N GLU A 168 18.31 -10.50 -0.50
CA GLU A 168 19.62 -11.20 -0.43
C GLU A 168 20.58 -10.73 -1.53
N ASP A 169 20.96 -9.45 -1.53
CA ASP A 169 22.29 -9.05 -1.98
C ASP A 169 22.78 -7.90 -1.11
N GLY A 170 23.06 -8.28 0.14
CA GLY A 170 23.99 -7.53 0.98
C GLY A 170 25.25 -7.29 0.18
N CYS A 171 25.47 -6.03 -0.20
CA CYS A 171 26.77 -5.53 -0.62
C CYS A 171 27.71 -5.60 0.58
N ASP A 172 28.16 -6.82 0.89
CA ASP A 172 29.25 -7.08 1.79
C ASP A 172 30.53 -6.58 1.13
N SER A 173 31.34 -5.93 1.97
CA SER A 173 32.59 -5.30 1.62
C SER A 173 33.53 -6.23 0.85
N ASP A 174 33.88 -5.86 -0.37
CA ASP A 174 35.24 -5.44 -0.73
C ASP A 174 35.43 -5.50 -2.26
N SER A 175 35.84 -4.36 -2.82
CA SER A 175 36.32 -4.21 -4.20
C SER A 175 35.28 -4.27 -5.33
N CYS A 176 34.58 -3.16 -5.56
CA CYS A 176 34.24 -2.76 -6.93
C CYS A 176 34.43 -1.25 -7.13
N SER A 177 35.65 -0.90 -7.55
CA SER A 177 35.94 0.40 -8.13
C SER A 177 35.31 0.46 -9.52
N SER A 178 34.42 1.42 -9.75
CA SER A 178 33.86 1.84 -11.06
C SER A 178 32.72 1.00 -11.66
N CYS A 179 31.49 1.27 -11.22
CA CYS A 179 30.30 1.21 -12.08
C CYS A 179 29.58 2.57 -12.06
N SER A 180 30.17 3.55 -12.74
CA SER A 180 29.43 4.70 -13.23
C SER A 180 28.48 4.21 -14.34
N GLY A 181 27.18 4.12 -14.05
CA GLY A 181 26.14 3.99 -15.08
C GLY A 181 25.07 2.96 -14.81
N CYS A 182 24.14 3.26 -13.90
CA CYS A 182 22.78 2.68 -13.92
C CYS A 182 21.78 3.81 -13.59
N SER A 183 21.59 4.69 -14.57
CA SER A 183 20.40 5.54 -14.67
C SER A 183 19.68 5.12 -15.94
N HIS A 184 18.65 4.30 -15.81
CA HIS A 184 17.43 4.40 -16.60
C HIS A 184 16.35 3.54 -15.95
N ASN A 185 15.33 4.23 -15.45
CA ASN A 185 13.99 3.69 -15.29
C ASN A 185 13.52 3.22 -16.66
N GLU A 186 13.19 1.94 -16.78
CA GLU A 186 12.07 1.53 -17.59
C GLU A 186 11.13 0.79 -16.65
N ASP A 187 10.03 1.47 -16.28
CA ASP A 187 8.86 0.85 -15.69
C ASP A 187 8.38 -0.22 -16.67
N VAL A 188 8.75 -1.47 -16.41
CA VAL A 188 8.30 -2.59 -17.22
C VAL A 188 6.85 -2.86 -16.87
N ASP A 189 5.94 -2.44 -17.73
CA ASP A 189 4.55 -2.85 -17.67
C ASP A 189 4.47 -4.36 -17.97
N LEU A 190 4.31 -5.15 -16.90
CA LEU A 190 4.31 -6.61 -16.92
C LEU A 190 3.21 -7.18 -17.84
N PHE A 191 2.16 -6.40 -18.12
CA PHE A 191 1.09 -6.76 -19.05
C PHE A 191 1.48 -6.59 -20.52
N GLU A 192 2.49 -5.78 -20.84
CA GLU A 192 3.02 -5.66 -22.21
C GLU A 192 3.88 -6.88 -22.58
N LEU A 193 4.61 -7.44 -21.61
CA LEU A 193 5.42 -8.65 -21.77
C LEU A 193 4.60 -9.93 -22.08
N LEU A 194 3.34 -9.98 -21.65
CA LEU A 194 2.46 -11.11 -21.91
C LEU A 194 1.78 -11.02 -23.29
N LYS A 195 1.57 -9.82 -23.84
CA LYS A 195 1.02 -9.65 -25.20
C LYS A 195 1.96 -10.17 -26.29
N ASP A 196 3.27 -10.12 -26.06
CA ASP A 196 4.26 -10.59 -27.02
C ASP A 196 4.43 -12.13 -27.05
N LYS A 197 3.88 -12.84 -26.06
CA LYS A 197 3.90 -14.32 -26.04
C LYS A 197 2.70 -14.98 -26.72
N GLU A 198 1.64 -14.24 -27.06
CA GLU A 198 0.50 -14.78 -27.81
C GLU A 198 0.68 -14.70 -29.35
N ASN A 199 1.76 -14.10 -29.85
CA ASN A 199 2.03 -13.94 -31.29
C ASN A 199 3.30 -14.65 -31.80
N LYS A 200 3.74 -15.73 -31.16
CA LYS A 200 4.80 -16.62 -31.72
C LYS A 200 4.40 -18.08 -31.74
#